data_AF-A0A9P7EWC1-F1
#
_entry.id   AF-A0A9P7EWC1-F1
#
_cell.length_a   1.000
_cell.length_b   1.000
_cell.length_c   1.000
_cell.angle_alpha   90.00
_cell.angle_beta   90.00
_cell.angle_gamma   90.00
#
_symmetry.space_group_name_H-M   'P 1'
#
loop_
_entity.id
_entity.type
_entity.pdbx_description
1 polymer ?
#
loop_
_entity_poly.entity_id
_entity_poly.type
_entity_poly.pdbx_seq_one_letter_code
_entity_poly.pdbx_strand_id
1 'polypeptide(L)'
;MSLLKIPFILVSAIGIHISLTSPSPSPSSKECVVPSVFEFITEWGIKLGCAGLMKTNTWVISLVEVANILATRLGPSDIPEGISGTRAMQLLRVPHPTPITPAFLVGSIAIALGGALRLYCMSTLGKFWSFNLSVRKEHRLVTSGPYSVVRHPSYTGLLLQSAGMAVAYGSQGSWMRQSGIFRPALEDQMLQRALGEEWENWAKEVRYRLVPGIY
;
A
#
# COMPACT_ATOMS: atom_id res chain seq x y z
N MET A 1 6.72 19.59 12.28
CA MET A 1 6.27 18.23 11.91
C MET A 1 4.81 18.03 12.21
N SER A 2 3.99 17.65 11.23
CA SER A 2 2.54 17.73 11.39
C SER A 2 1.97 16.43 11.98
N LEU A 3 1.58 16.45 13.25
CA LEU A 3 0.77 15.37 13.87
C LEU A 3 -0.52 15.13 13.07
N LEU A 4 -0.96 16.12 12.31
CA LEU A 4 -2.10 16.03 11.40
C LEU A 4 -1.93 14.94 10.33
N LYS A 5 -0.71 14.44 10.05
CA LYS A 5 -0.49 13.35 9.08
C LYS A 5 -0.98 11.99 9.60
N ILE A 6 -0.96 11.78 10.92
CA ILE A 6 -1.35 10.51 11.57
C ILE A 6 -2.78 10.08 11.20
N PRO A 7 -3.83 10.93 11.31
CA PRO A 7 -5.18 10.51 10.94
C PRO A 7 -5.29 10.10 9.46
N PHE A 8 -4.59 10.76 8.53
CA PHE A 8 -4.60 10.35 7.11
C PHE A 8 -3.99 8.95 6.92
N ILE A 9 -2.89 8.66 7.61
CA ILE A 9 -2.22 7.35 7.55
C ILE A 9 -3.15 6.27 8.10
N LEU A 10 -3.74 6.49 9.28
CA LEU A 10 -4.64 5.53 9.92
C LEU A 10 -5.91 5.28 9.10
N VAL A 11 -6.54 6.35 8.60
CA VAL A 11 -7.72 6.23 7.72
C VAL A 11 -7.38 5.46 6.46
N SER A 12 -6.22 5.72 5.85
CA SER A 12 -5.75 4.98 4.67
C SER A 12 -5.53 3.49 4.98
N ALA A 13 -4.85 3.18 6.09
CA ALA A 13 -4.58 1.81 6.52
C ALA A 13 -5.87 1.03 6.82
N ILE A 14 -6.81 1.64 7.54
CA ILE A 14 -8.12 1.07 7.83
C ILE A 14 -8.91 0.86 6.54
N GLY A 15 -8.97 1.87 5.66
CA GLY A 15 -9.68 1.79 4.38
C GLY A 15 -9.14 0.67 3.48
N ILE A 16 -7.81 0.54 3.38
CA ILE A 16 -7.16 -0.57 2.67
C ILE A 16 -7.55 -1.90 3.31
N HIS A 17 -7.43 -2.02 4.63
CA HIS A 17 -7.76 -3.26 5.36
C HIS A 17 -9.21 -3.70 5.12
N ILE A 18 -10.17 -2.79 5.22
CA ILE A 18 -11.58 -3.08 4.96
C ILE A 18 -11.76 -3.48 3.50
N SER A 19 -11.19 -2.74 2.55
CA SER A 19 -11.31 -3.03 1.11
C SER A 19 -10.62 -4.33 0.66
N LEU A 20 -9.75 -4.92 1.49
CA LEU A 20 -9.10 -6.21 1.30
C LEU A 20 -9.70 -7.31 2.20
N THR A 21 -10.81 -7.02 2.87
CA THR A 21 -11.53 -7.98 3.71
C THR A 21 -12.86 -8.32 3.05
N SER A 22 -13.14 -9.62 2.91
CA SER A 22 -14.36 -10.06 2.24
C SER A 22 -15.52 -9.91 3.23
N PRO A 23 -16.62 -9.24 2.85
CA PRO A 23 -17.81 -9.19 3.69
C PRO A 23 -18.54 -10.55 3.75
N SER A 24 -18.31 -11.42 2.77
CA SER A 24 -18.94 -12.75 2.69
C SER A 24 -17.92 -13.86 2.93
N PRO A 25 -18.30 -14.96 3.62
CA PRO A 25 -17.45 -16.13 3.75
C PRO A 25 -17.20 -16.76 2.37
N SER A 26 -16.05 -17.42 2.26
CA SER A 26 -15.68 -18.18 1.07
C SER A 26 -16.74 -19.27 0.79
N PRO A 27 -17.21 -19.42 -0.46
CA PRO A 27 -18.17 -20.46 -0.79
C PRO A 27 -17.58 -21.85 -0.58
N SER A 28 -18.40 -22.79 -0.10
CA SER A 28 -17.98 -24.19 0.05
C SER A 28 -17.86 -24.87 -1.33
N SER A 29 -17.02 -25.90 -1.45
CA SER A 29 -16.85 -26.63 -2.72
C SER A 29 -18.16 -27.19 -3.28
N LYS A 30 -19.18 -27.42 -2.44
CA LYS A 30 -20.50 -27.94 -2.84
C LYS A 30 -21.43 -26.86 -3.41
N GLU A 31 -21.12 -25.59 -3.18
CA GLU A 31 -21.87 -24.42 -3.67
C GLU A 31 -21.37 -23.92 -5.03
N CYS A 32 -20.18 -24.36 -5.46
CA CYS A 32 -19.57 -23.95 -6.72
C CYS A 32 -20.04 -24.82 -7.91
N VAL A 33 -20.36 -24.19 -9.04
CA VAL A 33 -20.81 -24.85 -10.28
C VAL A 33 -19.63 -25.30 -11.13
N VAL A 34 -18.54 -24.53 -11.14
CA VAL A 34 -17.31 -24.83 -11.87
C VAL A 34 -16.25 -25.27 -10.86
N PRO A 35 -16.06 -26.58 -10.65
CA PRO A 35 -15.04 -27.07 -9.75
C PRO A 35 -13.70 -27.07 -10.48
N SER A 36 -12.84 -26.11 -10.19
CA SER A 36 -11.42 -26.25 -10.48
C SER A 36 -10.68 -26.45 -9.16
N VAL A 37 -10.47 -27.70 -8.77
CA VAL A 37 -9.75 -28.09 -7.54
C VAL A 37 -8.31 -27.60 -7.58
N PHE A 38 -7.70 -27.57 -8.78
CA PHE A 38 -6.36 -27.06 -9.02
C PHE A 38 -6.30 -25.53 -8.88
N GLU A 39 -7.30 -24.80 -9.40
CA GLU A 39 -7.42 -23.36 -9.13
C GLU A 39 -7.71 -23.12 -7.65
N PHE A 40 -8.56 -23.90 -6.99
CA PHE A 40 -8.89 -23.69 -5.58
C PHE A 40 -7.66 -23.73 -4.68
N ILE A 41 -6.76 -24.71 -4.83
CA ILE A 41 -5.56 -24.82 -3.98
C ILE A 41 -4.53 -23.73 -4.30
N THR A 42 -4.29 -23.43 -5.58
CA THR A 42 -3.34 -22.40 -6.01
C THR A 42 -3.84 -20.99 -5.72
N GLU A 43 -5.14 -20.71 -5.93
CA GLU A 43 -5.81 -19.46 -5.60
C GLU A 43 -5.84 -19.21 -4.10
N TRP A 44 -6.11 -20.23 -3.27
CA TRP A 44 -6.17 -20.06 -1.82
C TRP A 44 -4.78 -19.74 -1.24
N GLY A 45 -3.74 -20.45 -1.67
CA GLY A 45 -2.36 -20.16 -1.26
C GLY A 45 -1.87 -18.79 -1.71
N ILE A 46 -2.15 -18.40 -2.96
CA ILE A 46 -1.65 -17.16 -3.55
C ILE A 46 -2.48 -15.95 -3.11
N LYS A 47 -3.82 -16.01 -3.09
CA LYS A 47 -4.67 -14.83 -2.83
C LYS A 47 -4.95 -14.56 -1.36
N LEU A 48 -5.16 -15.57 -0.51
CA LEU A 48 -5.24 -15.34 0.94
C LEU A 48 -3.86 -14.90 1.47
N GLY A 49 -2.79 -15.47 0.93
CA GLY A 49 -1.41 -15.03 1.15
C GLY A 49 -1.20 -13.60 0.71
N CYS A 50 -1.48 -13.25 -0.55
CA CYS A 50 -1.26 -11.89 -1.07
C CYS A 50 -2.13 -10.82 -0.40
N ALA A 51 -3.42 -11.05 -0.19
CA ALA A 51 -4.27 -10.07 0.50
C ALA A 51 -3.86 -9.92 1.98
N GLY A 52 -3.52 -11.02 2.64
CA GLY A 52 -2.93 -11.01 3.99
C GLY A 52 -1.63 -10.21 4.03
N LEU A 53 -0.69 -10.50 3.12
CA LEU A 53 0.59 -9.81 2.99
C LEU A 53 0.41 -8.32 2.68
N MET A 54 -0.51 -7.95 1.79
CA MET A 54 -0.80 -6.54 1.48
C MET A 54 -1.34 -5.81 2.72
N LYS A 55 -2.24 -6.43 3.49
CA LYS A 55 -2.74 -5.87 4.75
C LYS A 55 -1.61 -5.72 5.77
N THR A 56 -0.82 -6.76 5.98
CA THR A 56 0.31 -6.75 6.90
C THR A 56 1.32 -5.68 6.52
N ASN A 57 1.72 -5.61 5.24
CA ASN A 57 2.67 -4.62 4.74
C ASN A 57 2.13 -3.19 4.92
N THR A 58 0.86 -2.96 4.60
CA THR A 58 0.21 -1.65 4.80
C THR A 58 0.25 -1.22 6.26
N TRP A 59 -0.11 -2.13 7.19
CA TRP A 59 -0.08 -1.84 8.61
C TRP A 59 1.33 -1.62 9.13
N VAL A 60 2.32 -2.42 8.71
CA VAL A 60 3.72 -2.23 9.08
C VAL A 60 4.21 -0.86 8.63
N ILE A 61 4.05 -0.50 7.35
CA ILE A 61 4.47 0.81 6.83
C ILE A 61 3.79 1.94 7.60
N SER A 62 2.47 1.82 7.84
CA SER A 62 1.68 2.84 8.53
C SER A 62 2.12 3.03 9.98
N LEU A 63 2.31 1.94 10.72
CA LEU A 63 2.74 1.97 12.12
C LEU A 63 4.16 2.51 12.26
N VAL A 64 5.06 2.15 11.33
CA VAL A 64 6.43 2.66 11.35
C VAL A 64 6.48 4.15 10.99
N GLU A 65 5.67 4.61 10.02
CA GLU A 65 5.53 6.05 9.72
C GLU A 65 4.99 6.82 10.93
N VAL A 66 3.96 6.29 11.62
CA VAL A 66 3.42 6.89 12.85
C VAL A 66 4.46 6.90 13.96
N ALA A 67 5.19 5.80 14.17
CA ALA A 67 6.26 5.72 15.14
C ALA A 67 7.38 6.73 14.85
N ASN A 68 7.76 6.91 13.58
CA ASN A 68 8.71 7.95 13.16
C ASN A 68 8.20 9.37 13.49
N ILE A 69 6.93 9.67 13.18
CA ILE A 69 6.31 10.96 13.53
C ILE A 69 6.36 11.21 15.03
N LEU A 70 6.03 10.20 15.85
CA LEU A 70 6.07 10.31 17.30
C LEU A 70 7.51 10.43 17.82
N ALA A 71 8.45 9.67 17.29
CA ALA A 71 9.86 9.70 17.68
C ALA A 71 10.52 11.05 17.40
N THR A 72 10.13 11.76 16.33
CA THR A 72 10.62 13.14 16.09
C THR A 72 10.19 14.17 17.14
N ARG A 73 9.27 13.80 18.05
CA ARG A 73 8.85 14.65 19.17
C ARG A 73 9.59 14.35 20.47
N LEU A 74 10.25 13.19 20.55
CA LEU A 74 11.09 12.81 21.67
C LEU A 74 12.47 13.42 21.46
N GLY A 75 13.04 14.05 22.48
CA GLY A 75 14.45 14.39 22.46
C GLY A 75 15.30 13.12 22.48
N PRO A 76 16.57 13.15 22.00
CA PRO A 76 17.47 12.00 22.11
C PRO A 76 17.64 11.50 23.55
N SER A 77 17.47 12.40 24.53
CA SER A 77 17.50 12.12 25.98
C SER A 77 16.26 11.42 26.51
N ASP A 78 15.13 11.47 25.79
CA ASP A 78 13.85 10.91 26.22
C ASP A 78 13.66 9.46 25.76
N ILE A 79 14.56 8.97 24.90
CA ILE A 79 14.53 7.60 24.39
C ILE A 79 15.25 6.70 25.41
N PRO A 80 14.55 5.71 26.02
CA PRO A 80 15.16 4.81 26.98
C PRO A 80 16.39 4.11 26.38
N GLU A 81 17.49 4.03 27.13
CA GLU A 81 18.75 3.42 26.67
C GLU A 81 18.57 1.98 26.15
N GLY A 82 17.65 1.22 26.77
CA GLY A 82 17.31 -0.13 26.34
C GLY A 82 16.63 -0.23 24.97
N ILE A 83 16.11 0.88 24.43
CA ILE A 83 15.42 0.95 23.13
C ILE A 83 16.33 1.54 22.05
N SER A 84 17.19 2.49 22.40
CA SER A 84 18.09 3.21 21.47
C SER A 84 18.97 2.30 20.62
N GLY A 85 19.38 1.13 21.14
CA GLY A 85 20.18 0.14 20.41
C GLY A 85 19.40 -0.97 19.69
N THR A 86 18.07 -0.98 19.76
CA THR A 86 17.26 -2.10 19.24
C THR A 86 17.14 -2.10 17.73
N ARG A 87 16.87 -3.27 17.14
CA ARG A 87 16.52 -3.40 15.71
C ARG A 87 15.32 -2.51 15.32
N ALA A 88 14.39 -2.26 16.23
CA ALA A 88 13.25 -1.38 15.99
C ALA A 88 13.68 0.09 15.77
N MET A 89 14.61 0.60 16.59
CA MET A 89 15.20 1.93 16.38
C MET A 89 16.08 2.00 15.13
N GLN A 90 16.79 0.91 14.80
CA GLN A 90 17.55 0.82 13.56
C GLN A 90 16.63 0.85 12.32
N LEU A 91 15.44 0.24 12.39
CA LEU A 91 14.43 0.28 11.32
C LEU A 91 13.83 1.69 11.11
N LEU A 92 13.69 2.48 12.18
CA LEU A 92 13.21 3.86 12.09
C LEU A 92 14.25 4.81 11.44
N ARG A 93 15.54 4.41 11.38
CA ARG A 93 16.68 5.30 11.12
C ARG A 93 16.67 6.51 12.07
N VAL A 94 17.50 7.52 11.80
CA VAL A 94 17.41 8.82 12.49
C VAL A 94 16.01 9.38 12.26
N PRO A 95 15.21 9.60 13.32
CA PRO A 95 13.88 10.18 13.19
C PRO A 95 13.96 11.47 12.40
N HIS A 96 13.12 11.61 11.39
CA HIS A 96 13.25 12.69 10.43
C HIS A 96 11.92 13.37 10.17
N PRO A 97 11.95 14.67 9.80
CA PRO A 97 10.73 15.38 9.50
C PRO A 97 9.98 14.78 8.27
N THR A 98 8.74 14.32 8.47
CA THR A 98 7.75 13.92 7.47
C THR A 98 6.68 15.01 7.18
N PRO A 99 6.93 15.98 6.28
CA PRO A 99 5.93 16.98 5.91
C PRO A 99 4.72 16.36 5.19
N ILE A 100 3.58 17.05 5.24
CA ILE A 100 2.43 16.77 4.37
C ILE A 100 2.73 17.42 3.03
N THR A 101 3.00 16.62 2.02
CA THR A 101 3.28 17.09 0.65
C THR A 101 2.03 17.00 -0.21
N PRO A 102 1.94 17.76 -1.32
CA PRO A 102 0.86 17.58 -2.30
C PRO A 102 0.79 16.13 -2.83
N ALA A 103 1.95 15.51 -3.09
CA ALA A 103 2.03 14.11 -3.50
C ALA A 103 1.41 13.17 -2.45
N PHE A 104 1.71 13.37 -1.16
CA PHE A 104 1.08 12.60 -0.09
C PHE A 104 -0.45 12.72 -0.12
N LEU A 105 -0.98 13.95 -0.24
CA LEU A 105 -2.42 14.18 -0.28
C LEU A 105 -3.08 13.52 -1.50
N VAL A 106 -2.49 13.68 -2.69
CA VAL A 106 -2.95 13.03 -3.92
C VAL A 106 -2.96 11.51 -3.75
N GLY A 107 -1.89 10.94 -3.18
CA GLY A 107 -1.81 9.52 -2.89
C GLY A 107 -2.89 9.06 -1.91
N SER A 108 -3.10 9.77 -0.81
CA SER A 108 -4.15 9.47 0.17
C SER A 108 -5.56 9.56 -0.42
N ILE A 109 -5.82 10.55 -1.28
CA ILE A 109 -7.10 10.67 -2.01
C ILE A 109 -7.28 9.48 -2.95
N ALA A 110 -6.25 9.10 -3.72
CA ALA A 110 -6.32 7.94 -4.59
C ALA A 110 -6.57 6.63 -3.82
N ILE A 111 -5.95 6.45 -2.65
CA ILE A 111 -6.22 5.32 -1.75
C ILE A 111 -7.69 5.30 -1.32
N ALA A 112 -8.23 6.46 -0.91
CA ALA A 112 -9.60 6.58 -0.45
C ALA A 112 -10.60 6.31 -1.58
N LEU A 113 -10.39 6.87 -2.77
CA LEU A 113 -11.25 6.66 -3.94
C LEU A 113 -11.19 5.21 -4.43
N GLY A 114 -10.00 4.61 -4.50
CA GLY A 114 -9.83 3.21 -4.85
C GLY A 114 -10.53 2.28 -3.85
N GLY A 115 -10.40 2.56 -2.56
CA GLY A 115 -11.10 1.86 -1.49
C GLY A 115 -12.61 2.01 -1.59
N ALA A 116 -13.12 3.22 -1.77
CA ALA A 116 -14.56 3.50 -1.92
C ALA A 116 -15.16 2.77 -3.13
N LEU A 117 -14.46 2.75 -4.28
CA LEU A 117 -14.89 1.99 -5.45
C LEU A 117 -14.97 0.49 -5.15
N ARG A 118 -13.98 -0.06 -4.42
CA ARG A 118 -14.00 -1.48 -4.00
C ARG A 118 -15.17 -1.78 -3.07
N LEU A 119 -15.44 -0.92 -2.09
CA LEU A 119 -16.59 -1.07 -1.20
C LEU A 119 -17.91 -0.98 -1.95
N TYR A 120 -18.02 -0.10 -2.95
CA TYR A 120 -19.20 -0.03 -3.81
C TYR A 120 -19.37 -1.30 -4.67
N CYS A 121 -18.27 -1.88 -5.16
CA CYS A 121 -18.32 -3.16 -5.86
C CYS A 121 -18.78 -4.30 -4.93
N MET A 122 -18.25 -4.33 -3.71
CA MET A 122 -18.62 -5.31 -2.68
C MET A 122 -20.09 -5.21 -2.29
N SER A 123 -20.59 -3.99 -2.09
CA SER A 123 -22.00 -3.78 -1.75
C SER A 123 -22.92 -4.13 -2.92
N THR A 124 -22.51 -3.84 -4.16
CA THR A 124 -23.28 -4.15 -5.37
C THR A 124 -23.35 -5.66 -5.66
N LEU A 125 -22.26 -6.41 -5.47
CA LEU A 125 -22.27 -7.87 -5.60
C LEU A 125 -22.92 -8.58 -4.39
N GLY A 126 -22.85 -7.97 -3.20
CA GLY A 126 -23.40 -8.52 -1.97
C GLY A 126 -22.92 -9.96 -1.71
N LYS A 127 -23.87 -10.89 -1.60
CA LYS A 127 -23.61 -12.31 -1.35
C LYS A 127 -22.80 -13.02 -2.45
N PHE A 128 -22.71 -12.43 -3.65
CA PHE A 128 -21.92 -12.99 -4.75
C PHE A 128 -20.45 -12.57 -4.71
N TRP A 129 -20.08 -11.63 -3.83
CA TRP A 129 -18.70 -11.24 -3.65
C TRP A 129 -17.86 -12.39 -3.08
N SER A 130 -16.72 -12.65 -3.72
CA SER A 130 -15.71 -13.61 -3.26
C SER A 130 -14.36 -13.19 -3.80
N PHE A 131 -13.30 -13.36 -3.00
CA PHE A 131 -11.93 -13.24 -3.50
C PHE A 131 -11.47 -14.48 -4.29
N ASN A 132 -12.15 -15.61 -4.09
CA ASN A 132 -11.91 -16.84 -4.83
C ASN A 132 -12.68 -16.80 -6.15
N LEU A 133 -12.04 -17.17 -7.26
CA LEU A 133 -12.76 -17.41 -8.52
C LEU A 133 -13.76 -18.54 -8.30
N SER A 134 -15.03 -18.18 -8.14
CA SER A 134 -16.07 -19.12 -7.76
C SER A 134 -17.42 -18.65 -8.30
N VAL A 135 -18.06 -19.52 -9.08
CA VAL A 135 -19.42 -19.30 -9.56
C VAL A 135 -20.35 -20.14 -8.69
N ARG A 136 -21.20 -19.48 -7.90
CA ARG A 136 -22.18 -20.14 -7.03
C ARG A 136 -23.35 -20.72 -7.84
N LYS A 137 -24.02 -21.75 -7.33
CA LYS A 137 -25.21 -22.34 -7.99
C LYS A 137 -26.31 -21.34 -8.31
N GLU A 138 -26.58 -20.42 -7.39
CA GLU A 138 -27.59 -19.36 -7.55
C GLU A 138 -26.99 -18.04 -8.06
N HIS A 139 -25.79 -18.08 -8.66
CA HIS A 139 -25.10 -16.88 -9.12
C HIS A 139 -25.89 -16.20 -10.23
N ARG A 140 -26.08 -14.89 -10.09
CA ARG A 140 -26.76 -14.06 -11.08
C ARG A 140 -25.80 -13.02 -11.61
N LEU A 141 -25.91 -12.69 -12.88
CA LEU A 141 -25.13 -11.61 -13.47
C LEU A 141 -25.61 -10.28 -12.87
N VAL A 142 -24.68 -9.54 -12.26
CA VAL A 142 -24.94 -8.20 -11.74
C VAL A 142 -24.47 -7.18 -12.76
N THR A 143 -25.40 -6.42 -13.32
CA THR A 143 -25.16 -5.40 -14.37
C THR A 143 -25.44 -3.98 -13.89
N SER A 144 -25.67 -3.78 -12.58
CA SER A 144 -25.94 -2.48 -11.97
C SER A 144 -24.70 -1.90 -11.29
N GLY A 145 -24.78 -0.61 -10.92
CA GLY A 145 -23.69 0.09 -10.24
C GLY A 145 -22.40 0.14 -11.08
N PRO A 146 -21.21 -0.09 -10.50
CA PRO A 146 -19.95 -0.03 -11.25
C PRO A 146 -19.88 -1.06 -12.39
N TYR A 147 -20.63 -2.16 -12.28
CA TYR A 147 -20.66 -3.25 -13.25
C TYR A 147 -21.43 -2.92 -14.53
N SER A 148 -22.19 -1.81 -14.55
CA SER A 148 -22.82 -1.31 -15.79
C SER A 148 -21.83 -0.61 -16.72
N VAL A 149 -20.68 -0.18 -16.20
CA VAL A 149 -19.66 0.59 -16.95
C VAL A 149 -18.50 -0.30 -17.37
N VAL A 150 -17.94 -1.09 -16.43
CA VAL A 150 -16.79 -1.97 -16.67
C VAL A 150 -17.08 -3.33 -16.04
N ARG A 151 -16.60 -4.43 -16.65
CA ARG A 151 -16.82 -5.81 -16.13
C ARG A 151 -16.11 -6.08 -14.80
N HIS A 152 -14.99 -5.39 -14.57
CA HIS A 152 -14.06 -5.64 -13.46
C HIS A 152 -13.70 -4.36 -12.67
N PRO A 153 -14.69 -3.60 -12.18
CA PRO A 153 -14.47 -2.29 -11.56
C PRO A 153 -13.67 -2.38 -10.25
N SER A 154 -13.78 -3.49 -9.52
CA SER A 154 -13.01 -3.68 -8.27
C SER A 154 -11.49 -3.82 -8.49
N TYR A 155 -11.07 -4.34 -9.64
CA TYR A 155 -9.66 -4.37 -10.02
C TYR A 155 -9.14 -2.97 -10.35
N THR A 156 -9.97 -2.12 -10.95
CA THR A 156 -9.64 -0.69 -11.15
C THR A 156 -9.42 -0.01 -9.79
N GLY A 157 -10.32 -0.26 -8.82
CA GLY A 157 -10.16 0.26 -7.46
C GLY A 157 -8.89 -0.25 -6.77
N LEU A 158 -8.51 -1.51 -6.99
CA LEU A 158 -7.26 -2.08 -6.46
C LEU A 158 -6.04 -1.38 -7.04
N LEU A 159 -5.97 -1.22 -8.37
CA LEU A 159 -4.85 -0.56 -9.04
C LEU A 159 -4.72 0.89 -8.60
N LEU A 160 -5.83 1.62 -8.51
CA LEU A 160 -5.84 3.01 -8.03
C LEU A 160 -5.35 3.10 -6.58
N GLN A 161 -5.76 2.17 -5.72
CA GLN A 161 -5.32 2.12 -4.33
C GLN A 161 -3.83 1.79 -4.22
N SER A 162 -3.32 0.84 -5.00
CA SER A 162 -1.89 0.50 -5.06
C SER A 162 -1.04 1.67 -5.58
N ALA A 163 -1.50 2.36 -6.63
CA ALA A 163 -0.85 3.57 -7.12
C ALA A 163 -0.84 4.68 -6.06
N GLY A 164 -1.97 4.90 -5.38
CA GLY A 164 -2.08 5.86 -4.28
C GLY A 164 -1.12 5.56 -3.13
N MET A 165 -0.95 4.29 -2.77
CA MET A 165 0.06 3.87 -1.79
C MET A 165 1.48 4.19 -2.24
N ALA A 166 1.82 3.87 -3.49
CA ALA A 166 3.15 4.15 -4.03
C ALA A 166 3.45 5.66 -4.01
N VAL A 167 2.48 6.49 -4.36
CA VAL A 167 2.63 7.96 -4.32
C VAL A 167 2.72 8.46 -2.88
N ALA A 168 1.80 8.05 -2.00
CA ALA A 168 1.75 8.53 -0.61
C ALA A 168 3.01 8.16 0.17
N TYR A 169 3.40 6.90 0.12
CA TYR A 169 4.56 6.36 0.85
C TYR A 169 5.88 6.46 0.08
N GLY A 170 5.88 6.80 -1.21
CA GLY A 170 7.09 7.14 -1.98
C GLY A 170 7.41 8.63 -2.01
N SER A 171 6.47 9.48 -1.58
CA SER A 171 6.64 10.93 -1.56
C SER A 171 7.78 11.40 -0.65
N GLN A 172 8.29 12.60 -0.91
CA GLN A 172 9.32 13.22 -0.08
C GLN A 172 8.85 13.28 1.38
N GLY A 173 9.73 12.89 2.30
CA GLY A 173 9.39 12.90 3.72
C GLY A 173 8.80 11.60 4.24
N SER A 174 8.43 10.62 3.42
CA SER A 174 7.97 9.33 3.95
C SER A 174 9.12 8.50 4.54
N TRP A 175 8.84 7.72 5.57
CA TRP A 175 9.75 6.73 6.14
C TRP A 175 10.18 5.73 5.08
N MET A 176 9.26 5.23 4.24
CA MET A 176 9.61 4.20 3.26
C MET A 176 10.62 4.70 2.20
N ARG A 177 10.55 5.98 1.82
CA ARG A 177 11.57 6.62 0.98
C ARG A 177 12.90 6.76 1.70
N GLN A 178 12.88 7.12 2.98
CA GLN A 178 14.07 7.45 3.76
C GLN A 178 14.75 6.26 4.42
N SER A 179 14.04 5.15 4.61
CA SER A 179 14.53 3.90 5.19
C SER A 179 15.56 3.20 4.31
N GLY A 180 15.70 3.62 3.05
CA GLY A 180 16.63 3.02 2.09
C GLY A 180 16.30 1.58 1.71
N ILE A 181 15.08 1.12 2.03
CA ILE A 181 14.53 -0.14 1.48
C ILE A 181 14.49 -0.05 -0.04
N PHE A 182 14.21 1.14 -0.58
CA PHE A 182 14.41 1.43 -2.00
C PHE A 182 15.91 1.52 -2.32
N ARG A 183 16.40 0.51 -3.04
CA ARG A 183 17.78 0.39 -3.52
C ARG A 183 18.27 1.48 -4.50
N PRO A 184 17.44 2.21 -5.28
CA PRO A 184 17.94 3.16 -6.27
C PRO A 184 18.90 4.21 -5.70
N ALA A 185 18.68 4.69 -4.47
CA ALA A 185 19.61 5.65 -3.86
C ALA A 185 20.98 5.05 -3.53
N LEU A 186 21.03 3.76 -3.17
CA LEU A 186 22.29 3.05 -2.94
C LEU A 186 22.99 2.74 -4.26
N GLU A 187 22.21 2.37 -5.28
CA GLU A 187 22.70 2.11 -6.63
C GLU A 187 23.29 3.39 -7.26
N ASP A 188 22.61 4.53 -7.14
CA ASP A 188 23.14 5.84 -7.53
C ASP A 188 24.48 6.15 -6.88
N GLN A 189 24.65 5.87 -5.58
CA GLN A 189 25.94 6.06 -4.90
C GLN A 189 27.04 5.16 -5.45
N MET A 190 26.70 3.93 -5.84
CA MET A 190 27.65 3.00 -6.46
C MET A 190 28.03 3.47 -7.87
N LEU A 191 27.05 3.90 -8.66
CA LEU A 191 27.26 4.44 -10.01
C LEU A 191 28.07 5.74 -9.97
N GLN A 192 27.76 6.66 -9.06
CA GLN A 192 28.52 7.88 -8.87
C GLN A 192 29.98 7.58 -8.51
N ARG A 193 30.23 6.61 -7.61
CA ARG A 193 31.61 6.21 -7.26
C ARG A 193 32.37 5.57 -8.43
N ALA A 194 31.67 4.83 -9.29
CA ALA A 194 32.29 4.13 -10.41
C ALA A 194 32.51 5.03 -11.64
N LEU A 195 31.59 5.96 -11.91
CA LEU A 195 31.53 6.75 -13.15
C LEU A 195 31.85 8.25 -12.95
N GLY A 196 31.91 8.73 -11.71
CA GLY A 196 32.32 10.10 -11.38
C GLY A 196 31.50 11.17 -12.09
N GLU A 197 32.17 12.09 -12.77
CA GLU A 197 31.55 13.25 -13.43
C GLU A 197 30.53 12.89 -14.51
N GLU A 198 30.69 11.75 -15.20
CA GLU A 198 29.74 11.31 -16.23
C GLU A 198 28.36 11.08 -15.63
N TRP A 199 28.31 10.36 -14.51
CA TRP A 199 27.06 10.12 -13.78
C TRP A 199 26.50 11.44 -13.22
N GLU A 200 27.34 12.31 -12.67
CA GLU A 200 26.88 13.58 -12.09
C GLU A 200 26.26 14.50 -13.13
N ASN A 201 26.83 14.56 -14.34
CA ASN A 201 26.30 15.37 -15.42
C ASN A 201 24.97 14.79 -15.95
N TRP A 202 24.86 13.46 -16.09
CA TRP A 202 23.61 12.81 -16.47
C TRP A 202 22.51 12.98 -15.40
N ALA A 203 22.83 12.81 -14.12
CA ALA A 203 21.87 12.90 -13.01
C ALA A 203 21.32 14.33 -12.80
N LYS A 204 22.06 15.37 -13.23
CA LYS A 204 21.55 16.76 -13.26
C LYS A 204 20.42 16.93 -14.28
N GLU A 205 20.51 16.25 -15.42
CA GLU A 205 19.49 16.26 -16.47
C GLU A 205 18.32 15.33 -16.11
N VAL A 206 18.62 14.09 -15.72
CA VAL A 206 17.64 13.06 -15.31
C VAL A 206 17.47 13.07 -13.80
N ARG A 207 16.72 14.07 -13.31
CA ARG A 207 16.59 14.40 -11.88
C ARG A 207 15.80 13.40 -11.04
N TYR A 208 14.90 12.63 -11.66
CA TYR A 208 13.97 11.73 -10.96
C TYR A 208 14.47 10.30 -11.05
N ARG A 209 14.46 9.59 -9.91
CA ARG A 209 15.00 8.23 -9.83
C ARG A 209 14.00 7.17 -10.28
N LEU A 210 12.71 7.39 -10.08
CA LEU A 210 11.67 6.42 -10.45
C LEU A 210 10.48 7.07 -11.13
N VAL A 211 9.87 8.07 -10.48
CA VAL A 211 8.59 8.63 -10.95
C VAL A 211 8.71 10.15 -10.98
N PRO A 212 8.61 10.77 -12.18
CA PRO A 212 8.68 12.21 -12.34
C PRO A 212 7.73 12.95 -11.38
N GLY A 213 8.26 13.92 -10.65
CA GLY A 213 7.52 14.70 -9.66
C GLY A 213 7.23 14.01 -8.33
N ILE A 214 7.63 12.75 -8.15
CA ILE A 214 7.39 11.96 -6.92
C ILE A 214 8.71 11.51 -6.29
N TYR A 215 9.55 10.76 -7.01
CA TYR A 215 10.82 10.18 -6.54
C TYR A 215 11.87 10.16 -7.64
#